data_AF-A0A9D6Z7C4-F1
#
_entry.id   AF-A0A9D6Z7C4-F1
#
_cell.length_a   1.000
_cell.length_b   1.000
_cell.length_c   1.000
_cell.angle_alpha   90.00
_cell.angle_beta   90.00
_cell.angle_gamma   90.00
#
_symmetry.space_group_name_H-M   'P 1'
#
loop_
_entity.id
_entity.type
_entity.pdbx_description
1 polymer ?
#
loop_
_entity_poly.entity_id
_entity_poly.type
_entity_poly.pdbx_seq_one_letter_code
_entity_poly.pdbx_strand_id
1 'polypeptide(L)'
;MNEKQRPTKKQQELLVFIKNFINENGYGPSYREIMNGCNYSSVATVAAHINNLISRGHLTKKTKSARSLEITDAQALETKSVQTNQVSPNEEKWLVERIDYKFSQAEDGQPSKNEVDELYVLVGALKVLGLDGAAQSFMPRLSDLKKRAD
;
A
#
# COMPACT_ATOMS: atom_id res chain seq x y z
N MET A 1 -6.35 6.93 29.94
CA MET A 1 -5.74 7.22 28.64
C MET A 1 -4.51 6.33 28.53
N ASN A 2 -4.57 5.21 27.78
CA ASN A 2 -3.39 4.35 27.65
C ASN A 2 -2.45 4.98 26.62
N GLU A 3 -1.32 5.52 27.10
CA GLU A 3 -0.23 5.94 26.22
C GLU A 3 0.29 4.72 25.46
N LYS A 4 0.15 4.74 24.13
CA LYS A 4 0.74 3.72 23.25
C LYS A 4 2.25 3.83 23.35
N GLN A 5 2.85 2.91 24.07
CA GLN A 5 4.30 2.86 24.25
C GLN A 5 4.96 2.33 22.98
N ARG A 6 5.99 3.01 22.46
CA ARG A 6 6.68 2.59 21.23
C ARG A 6 7.10 1.11 21.26
N PRO A 7 6.77 0.32 20.22
CA PRO A 7 7.15 -1.08 20.16
C PRO A 7 8.67 -1.21 20.00
N THR A 8 9.23 -2.29 20.55
CA THR A 8 10.63 -2.67 20.30
C THR A 8 10.81 -3.13 18.85
N LYS A 9 12.05 -3.19 18.33
CA LYS A 9 12.31 -3.66 16.95
C LYS A 9 11.67 -5.02 16.64
N LYS A 10 11.79 -5.98 17.55
CA LYS A 10 11.18 -7.32 17.43
C LYS A 10 9.66 -7.30 17.44
N GLN A 11 9.07 -6.40 18.23
CA GLN A 11 7.63 -6.20 18.26
C GLN A 11 7.12 -5.51 16.99
N GLN A 12 7.90 -4.59 16.43
CA GLN A 12 7.61 -3.96 15.14
C GLN A 12 7.64 -5.00 14.01
N GLU A 13 8.65 -5.88 13.97
CA GLU A 13 8.73 -6.99 13.01
C GLU A 13 7.46 -7.87 13.08
N LEU A 14 7.02 -8.24 14.28
CA LEU A 14 5.81 -9.02 14.48
C LEU A 14 4.55 -8.26 14.02
N LEU A 15 4.42 -6.97 14.32
CA LEU A 15 3.30 -6.14 13.87
C LEU A 15 3.24 -6.04 12.33
N VAL A 16 4.39 -5.86 11.68
CA VAL A 16 4.50 -5.84 10.21
C VAL A 16 4.10 -7.19 9.62
N PHE A 17 4.57 -8.30 10.19
CA PHE A 17 4.17 -9.63 9.77
C PHE A 17 2.66 -9.83 9.85
N ILE A 18 2.03 -9.49 10.99
CA ILE A 18 0.57 -9.62 11.16
C ILE A 18 -0.17 -8.76 10.13
N LYS A 19 0.30 -7.52 9.89
CA LYS A 19 -0.30 -6.62 8.91
C LYS A 19 -0.26 -7.21 7.50
N ASN A 20 0.91 -7.66 7.06
CA ASN A 20 1.09 -8.24 5.72
C ASN A 20 0.26 -9.51 5.56
N PHE A 21 0.24 -10.38 6.58
CA PHE A 21 -0.55 -11.59 6.54
C PHE A 21 -2.06 -11.30 6.38
N ILE A 22 -2.59 -10.33 7.12
CA ILE A 22 -4.01 -9.92 7.00
C ILE A 22 -4.29 -9.35 5.61
N ASN A 23 -3.40 -8.50 5.08
CA ASN A 23 -3.55 -7.91 3.75
C ASN A 23 -3.54 -8.95 2.63
N GLU A 24 -2.70 -9.97 2.74
CA GLU A 24 -2.55 -11.02 1.72
C GLU A 24 -3.67 -12.07 1.79
N ASN A 25 -4.13 -12.42 2.99
CA ASN A 25 -5.03 -13.56 3.18
C ASN A 25 -6.48 -13.17 3.54
N GLY A 26 -6.71 -11.92 3.95
CA GLY A 26 -8.03 -11.43 4.39
C GLY A 26 -8.44 -11.88 5.79
N TYR A 27 -7.56 -12.55 6.55
CA TYR A 27 -7.81 -12.97 7.93
C TYR A 27 -6.53 -12.90 8.79
N GLY A 28 -6.69 -12.87 10.12
CA GLY A 28 -5.57 -12.81 11.07
C GLY A 28 -4.79 -14.13 11.18
N PRO A 29 -3.45 -14.09 11.30
CA PRO A 29 -2.64 -15.31 11.42
C PRO A 29 -2.84 -16.01 12.76
N SER A 30 -2.65 -17.33 12.76
CA SER A 30 -2.52 -18.16 13.95
C SER A 30 -1.14 -18.00 14.60
N TYR A 31 -1.01 -18.42 15.86
CA TYR A 31 0.27 -18.34 16.56
C TYR A 31 1.37 -19.20 15.93
N ARG A 32 1.02 -20.31 15.25
CA ARG A 32 1.99 -21.12 14.50
C ARG A 32 2.48 -20.41 13.25
N GLU A 33 1.59 -19.72 12.54
CA GLU A 33 1.97 -18.92 11.35
C GLU A 33 2.88 -17.77 11.76
N ILE A 34 2.58 -17.08 12.87
CA ILE A 34 3.46 -16.03 13.42
C ILE A 34 4.80 -16.60 13.87
N MET A 35 4.80 -17.77 14.51
CA MET A 35 6.03 -18.44 14.93
C MET A 35 6.94 -18.72 13.74
N ASN A 36 6.40 -19.32 12.68
CA ASN A 36 7.15 -19.67 11.47
C ASN A 36 7.59 -18.42 10.70
N GLY A 37 6.70 -17.43 10.55
CA GLY A 37 6.98 -16.22 9.76
C GLY A 37 7.95 -15.23 10.42
N CYS A 38 8.00 -15.20 11.75
CA CYS A 38 8.94 -14.35 12.51
C CYS A 38 10.13 -15.14 13.10
N ASN A 39 10.24 -16.42 12.78
CA ASN A 39 11.30 -17.33 13.24
C ASN A 39 11.46 -17.38 14.78
N TYR A 40 10.33 -17.47 15.50
CA TYR A 40 10.33 -17.67 16.95
C TYR A 40 10.55 -19.14 17.31
N SER A 41 11.23 -19.38 18.43
CA SER A 41 11.53 -20.73 18.92
C SER A 41 10.32 -21.48 19.48
N SER A 42 9.24 -20.78 19.89
CA SER A 42 8.05 -21.43 20.42
C SER A 42 6.77 -20.60 20.29
N VAL A 43 5.63 -21.30 20.25
CA VAL A 43 4.29 -20.70 20.30
C VAL A 43 4.05 -19.93 21.61
N ALA A 44 4.66 -20.37 22.72
CA ALA A 44 4.54 -19.68 24.00
C ALA A 44 5.20 -18.29 23.96
N THR A 45 6.37 -18.18 23.31
CA THR A 45 7.07 -16.91 23.06
C THR A 45 6.19 -15.96 22.25
N VAL A 46 5.57 -16.46 21.19
CA VAL A 46 4.63 -15.70 20.34
C VAL A 46 3.44 -15.19 21.17
N ALA A 47 2.82 -16.05 21.98
CA ALA A 47 1.70 -15.67 22.84
C ALA A 47 2.10 -14.56 23.84
N ALA A 48 3.29 -14.64 24.43
CA ALA A 48 3.80 -13.61 25.32
C ALA A 48 3.99 -12.26 24.60
N HIS A 49 4.58 -12.26 23.39
CA HIS A 49 4.73 -11.05 22.59
C HIS A 49 3.39 -10.42 22.19
N ILE A 50 2.42 -11.24 21.80
CA ILE A 50 1.07 -10.78 21.43
C ILE A 50 0.37 -10.16 22.65
N ASN A 51 0.40 -10.83 23.80
CA ASN A 51 -0.20 -10.28 25.03
C ASN A 51 0.44 -8.96 25.45
N ASN A 52 1.76 -8.83 25.30
CA ASN A 52 2.47 -7.58 25.57
C ASN A 52 2.08 -6.46 24.57
N LEU A 53 1.87 -6.80 23.29
CA LEU A 53 1.39 -5.86 22.30
C LEU A 53 -0.07 -5.44 22.55
N ILE A 54 -0.91 -6.34 23.06
CA ILE A 54 -2.28 -6.04 23.48
C ILE A 54 -2.27 -5.10 24.69
N SER A 55 -1.48 -5.40 25.72
CA SER A 55 -1.41 -4.54 26.92
C SER A 55 -0.88 -3.15 26.61
N ARG A 56 -0.01 -3.02 25.59
CA ARG A 56 0.55 -1.75 25.10
C ARG A 56 -0.35 -1.04 24.08
N GLY A 57 -1.51 -1.63 23.74
CA GLY A 57 -2.52 -1.01 22.89
C GLY A 57 -2.24 -1.08 21.38
N HIS A 58 -1.32 -1.94 20.93
CA HIS A 58 -1.01 -2.13 19.50
C HIS A 58 -1.89 -3.19 18.84
N LEU A 59 -2.33 -4.19 19.59
CA LEU A 59 -3.20 -5.26 19.10
C LEU A 59 -4.47 -5.34 19.95
N THR A 60 -5.56 -5.78 19.33
CA THR A 60 -6.77 -6.17 20.02
C THR A 60 -7.21 -7.55 19.55
N LYS A 61 -7.98 -8.23 20.40
CA LYS A 61 -8.46 -9.59 20.14
C LYS A 61 -9.98 -9.58 20.30
N LYS A 62 -10.72 -9.73 19.20
CA LYS A 62 -12.20 -9.72 19.25
C LYS A 62 -12.82 -10.99 19.85
N THR A 63 -12.13 -12.13 19.81
CA THR A 63 -12.63 -13.42 20.35
C THR A 63 -11.51 -14.25 20.98
N LYS A 64 -11.80 -15.44 21.54
CA LYS A 64 -10.76 -16.36 22.06
C LYS A 64 -9.84 -16.95 20.97
N SER A 65 -10.16 -16.78 19.68
CA SER A 65 -9.35 -17.31 18.58
C SER A 65 -8.14 -16.43 18.23
N ALA A 66 -7.01 -17.05 17.89
CA ALA A 66 -5.84 -16.35 17.33
C ALA A 66 -6.15 -15.65 16.00
N ARG A 67 -7.13 -16.16 15.22
CA ARG A 67 -7.55 -15.56 13.94
C ARG A 67 -8.31 -14.23 14.09
N SER A 68 -8.65 -13.83 15.31
CA SER A 68 -9.37 -12.57 15.59
C SER A 68 -8.44 -11.45 16.06
N LEU A 69 -7.16 -11.53 15.72
CA LEU A 69 -6.19 -10.46 15.97
C LEU A 69 -6.44 -9.31 15.00
N GLU A 70 -6.63 -8.11 15.56
CA GLU A 70 -6.75 -6.87 14.80
C GLU A 70 -5.73 -5.86 15.33
N ILE A 71 -5.13 -5.09 14.42
CA ILE A 71 -4.16 -4.06 14.80
C ILE A 71 -4.96 -2.83 15.28
N THR A 72 -4.71 -2.42 16.52
CA THR A 72 -5.43 -1.31 17.19
C THR A 72 -4.86 0.06 16.82
N ASP A 73 -3.74 0.08 16.11
CA ASP A 73 -3.17 1.32 15.61
C ASP A 73 -3.94 1.87 14.41
N ALA A 74 -4.52 3.05 14.61
CA ALA A 74 -4.92 3.98 13.56
C ALA A 74 -3.75 4.40 12.64
N GLN A 75 -2.50 4.00 12.96
CA GLN A 75 -1.36 4.08 12.05
C GLN A 75 -1.18 2.83 11.17
N ALA A 76 -1.92 1.74 11.43
CA ALA A 76 -1.98 0.59 10.52
C ALA A 76 -2.94 0.83 9.35
N LEU A 77 -3.90 1.76 9.54
CA LEU A 77 -4.59 2.47 8.47
C LEU A 77 -3.78 3.71 8.05
N GLU A 78 -2.50 3.54 7.73
CA GLU A 78 -1.96 4.30 6.60
C GLU A 78 -2.61 3.77 5.30
N THR A 79 -3.92 3.89 5.16
CA THR A 79 -4.39 4.66 4.00
C THR A 79 -3.70 5.99 4.18
N LYS A 80 -2.57 6.18 3.47
CA LYS A 80 -1.83 7.43 3.44
C LYS A 80 -2.85 8.55 3.43
N SER A 81 -3.08 9.21 4.56
CA SER A 81 -3.84 10.44 4.55
C SER A 81 -2.95 11.35 3.74
N VAL A 82 -3.33 11.60 2.49
CA VAL A 82 -2.58 12.46 1.58
C VAL A 82 -2.64 13.85 2.20
N GLN A 83 -1.67 14.17 3.06
CA GLN A 83 -1.56 15.46 3.75
C GLN A 83 -0.82 16.48 2.87
N THR A 84 -0.31 16.04 1.72
CA THR A 84 0.55 16.82 0.83
C THR A 84 0.60 16.20 -0.57
N ASN A 85 0.85 17.02 -1.60
CA ASN A 85 1.11 16.56 -2.97
C ASN A 85 2.49 15.88 -3.14
N GLN A 86 3.15 15.49 -2.03
CA GLN A 86 4.46 14.83 -2.08
C GLN A 86 4.28 13.34 -2.38
N VAL A 87 4.57 12.97 -3.62
CA VAL A 87 4.68 11.57 -4.05
C VAL A 87 6.06 11.05 -3.62
N SER A 88 6.14 9.92 -2.92
CA SER A 88 7.45 9.31 -2.62
C SER A 88 8.09 8.73 -3.90
N PRO A 89 9.43 8.62 -3.98
CA PRO A 89 10.10 8.13 -5.21
C PRO A 89 9.61 6.75 -5.70
N ASN A 90 9.28 5.85 -4.77
CA ASN A 90 8.72 4.54 -5.12
C ASN A 90 7.30 4.63 -5.71
N GLU A 91 6.49 5.56 -5.22
CA GLU A 91 5.13 5.80 -5.73
C GLU A 91 5.15 6.51 -7.08
N GLU A 92 6.09 7.42 -7.29
CA GLU A 92 6.32 8.08 -8.58
C GLU A 92 6.64 7.03 -9.64
N LYS A 93 7.61 6.15 -9.36
CA LYS A 93 8.00 5.09 -10.29
C LYS A 93 6.81 4.19 -10.66
N TRP A 94 6.08 3.70 -9.66
CA TRP A 94 4.90 2.86 -9.89
C TRP A 94 3.82 3.59 -10.71
N LEU A 95 3.56 4.86 -10.40
CA LEU A 95 2.56 5.67 -11.10
C LEU A 95 2.95 5.89 -12.56
N VAL A 96 4.21 6.25 -12.82
CA VAL A 96 4.74 6.46 -14.17
C VAL A 96 4.69 5.16 -14.99
N GLU A 97 5.11 4.03 -14.41
CA GLU A 97 5.03 2.72 -15.06
C GLU A 97 3.58 2.33 -15.40
N ARG A 98 2.63 2.64 -14.51
CA ARG A 98 1.21 2.35 -14.73
C ARG A 98 0.61 3.20 -15.85
N ILE A 99 0.98 4.49 -15.92
CA ILE A 99 0.56 5.40 -16.99
C ILE A 99 1.20 4.96 -18.31
N ASP A 100 2.49 4.62 -18.31
CA ASP A 100 3.19 4.11 -19.49
C ASP A 100 2.50 2.88 -20.08
N TYR A 101 2.15 1.91 -19.24
CA TYR A 101 1.38 0.73 -19.65
C TYR A 101 0.04 1.11 -20.32
N LYS A 102 -0.67 2.11 -19.78
CA LYS A 102 -1.92 2.62 -20.36
C LYS A 102 -1.71 3.27 -21.73
N PHE A 103 -0.63 4.04 -21.90
CA PHE A 103 -0.26 4.58 -23.20
C PHE A 103 0.06 3.47 -24.21
N SER A 104 0.86 2.48 -23.83
CA SER A 104 1.24 1.37 -24.72
C SER A 104 0.01 0.60 -25.21
N GLN A 105 -0.96 0.33 -24.33
CA GLN A 105 -2.22 -0.31 -24.74
C GLN A 105 -3.02 0.53 -25.76
N ALA A 106 -3.03 1.85 -25.60
CA ALA A 106 -3.70 2.75 -26.54
C ALA A 106 -2.93 2.88 -27.87
N GLU A 107 -1.61 2.69 -27.85
CA GLU A 107 -0.76 2.76 -29.04
C GLU A 107 -0.84 1.52 -29.90
N ASP A 108 -0.95 0.33 -29.29
CA ASP A 108 -1.08 -0.96 -29.97
C ASP A 108 -2.45 -1.16 -30.65
N GLY A 109 -3.46 -0.39 -30.21
CA GLY A 109 -4.82 -0.45 -30.74
C GLY A 109 -5.22 0.76 -31.58
N GLN A 110 -6.51 0.83 -31.90
CA GLN A 110 -7.17 2.06 -32.30
C GLN A 110 -7.75 2.72 -31.05
N PRO A 111 -7.13 3.79 -30.53
CA PRO A 111 -7.60 4.43 -29.33
C PRO A 111 -8.93 5.12 -29.61
N SER A 112 -9.92 4.86 -28.77
CA SER A 112 -11.16 5.62 -28.76
C SER A 112 -10.91 7.04 -28.25
N LYS A 113 -11.78 7.99 -28.63
CA LYS A 113 -11.75 9.37 -28.12
C LYS A 113 -11.74 9.44 -26.58
N ASN A 114 -12.52 8.57 -25.92
CA ASN A 114 -12.57 8.50 -24.47
C ASN A 114 -11.23 8.07 -23.86
N GLU A 115 -10.53 7.10 -24.47
CA GLU A 115 -9.23 6.65 -23.97
C GLU A 115 -8.17 7.77 -24.10
N VAL A 116 -8.22 8.54 -25.19
CA VAL A 116 -7.32 9.71 -25.35
C VAL A 116 -7.62 10.77 -24.28
N ASP A 117 -8.90 11.02 -23.98
CA ASP A 117 -9.29 11.96 -22.92
C ASP A 117 -8.85 11.48 -21.53
N GLU A 118 -8.96 10.18 -21.23
CA GLU A 118 -8.44 9.59 -19.99
C GLU A 118 -6.92 9.78 -19.86
N LEU A 119 -6.17 9.51 -20.94
CA LEU A 119 -4.71 9.71 -20.98
C LEU A 119 -4.34 11.19 -20.79
N TYR A 120 -5.13 12.11 -21.36
CA TYR A 120 -4.94 13.55 -21.14
C TYR A 120 -5.11 13.93 -19.66
N VAL A 121 -6.13 13.39 -19.00
CA VAL A 121 -6.35 13.61 -17.55
C VAL A 121 -5.18 13.05 -16.73
N LEU A 122 -4.67 11.87 -17.07
CA LEU A 122 -3.52 11.26 -16.38
C LEU A 122 -2.26 12.12 -16.51
N VAL A 123 -1.95 12.62 -17.71
CA VAL A 123 -0.82 13.55 -17.92
C VAL A 123 -1.02 14.87 -17.18
N GLY A 124 -2.25 15.39 -17.12
CA GLY A 124 -2.59 16.56 -16.32
C GLY A 124 -2.37 16.34 -14.82
N ALA A 125 -2.78 15.17 -14.30
CA ALA A 125 -2.59 14.80 -12.90
C ALA A 125 -1.10 14.74 -12.52
N LEU A 126 -0.22 14.25 -13.40
CA LEU A 126 1.23 14.24 -13.16
C LEU A 126 1.77 15.66 -12.90
N LYS A 127 1.31 16.68 -13.63
CA LYS A 127 1.71 18.08 -13.39
C LYS A 127 1.24 18.59 -12.03
N VAL A 128 0.00 18.26 -11.63
CA VAL A 128 -0.53 18.65 -10.31
C VAL A 128 0.25 18.00 -9.17
N LEU A 129 0.78 16.81 -9.40
CA LEU A 129 1.64 16.07 -8.47
C LEU A 129 3.12 16.53 -8.49
N GLY A 130 3.49 17.53 -9.31
CA GLY A 130 4.87 18.02 -9.44
C GLY A 130 5.80 17.11 -10.24
N LEU A 131 5.24 16.16 -11.00
CA LEU A 131 5.96 15.20 -11.85
C LEU A 131 6.11 15.74 -13.27
N ASP A 132 6.60 16.97 -13.42
CA ASP A 132 6.64 17.69 -14.70
C ASP A 132 7.49 16.98 -15.76
N GLY A 133 8.62 16.38 -15.37
CA GLY A 133 9.49 15.64 -16.28
C GLY A 133 8.79 14.43 -16.90
N ALA A 134 8.05 13.67 -16.09
CA ALA A 134 7.24 12.57 -16.57
C ALA A 134 6.06 13.06 -17.43
N ALA A 135 5.38 14.14 -17.03
CA ALA A 135 4.31 14.72 -17.84
C ALA A 135 4.81 15.17 -19.23
N GLN A 136 6.00 15.78 -19.31
CA GLN A 136 6.59 16.21 -20.58
C GLN A 136 6.94 15.04 -21.50
N SER A 137 7.39 13.90 -20.95
CA SER A 137 7.74 12.73 -21.78
C SER A 137 6.52 12.08 -22.44
N PHE A 138 5.33 12.17 -21.84
CA PHE A 138 4.09 11.61 -22.42
C PHE A 138 3.36 12.55 -23.39
N MET A 139 3.62 13.85 -23.39
CA MET A 139 2.94 14.83 -24.26
C MET A 139 3.04 14.54 -25.78
N PRO A 140 4.20 14.13 -26.34
CA PRO A 140 4.30 13.77 -27.75
C PRO A 140 3.40 12.58 -28.10
N ARG A 141 3.45 11.51 -27.29
CA ARG A 141 2.63 10.30 -27.46
C ARG A 141 1.14 10.60 -27.44
N LEU A 142 0.71 11.46 -26.50
CA LEU A 142 -0.69 11.90 -26.41
C LEU A 142 -1.15 12.68 -27.64
N SER A 143 -0.28 13.53 -28.18
CA SER A 143 -0.57 14.31 -29.39
C SER A 143 -0.75 13.40 -30.62
N ASP A 144 0.04 12.34 -30.72
CA ASP A 144 -0.06 11.37 -31.81
C ASP A 144 -1.24 10.41 -31.66
N LEU A 145 -1.59 10.02 -30.43
CA LEU A 145 -2.83 9.30 -30.14
C LEU A 145 -4.07 10.11 -30.50
N LYS A 146 -4.09 11.41 -30.20
CA LYS A 146 -5.20 12.30 -30.55
C LYS A 146 -5.44 12.37 -32.06
N LYS A 147 -4.37 12.49 -32.86
CA LYS A 147 -4.47 12.48 -34.34
C LYS A 147 -5.01 11.18 -34.91
N ARG A 148 -4.87 10.07 -34.19
CA ARG A 148 -5.36 8.74 -34.59
C ARG A 148 -6.82 8.49 -34.20
N ALA A 149 -7.31 9.23 -33.21
CA ALA A 149 -8.67 9.10 -32.67
C ALA A 149 -9.67 10.10 -33.28
N ASP A 150 -9.18 11.19 -33.90
CA ASP A 150 -9.93 12.13 -34.74
C ASP A 150 -10.10 11.58 -36.18
#